data_AF-A0A0B6Y6N9-F1
#
_entry.id   AF-A0A0B6Y6N9-F1
#
_cell.length_a   1.000
_cell.length_b   1.000
_cell.length_c   1.000
_cell.angle_alpha   90.00
_cell.angle_beta   90.00
_cell.angle_gamma   90.00
#
_symmetry.space_group_name_H-M   'P 1'
#
loop_
_entity.id
_entity.type
_entity.pdbx_description
1 polymer ?
#
loop_
_entity_poly.entity_id
_entity_poly.type
_entity_poly.pdbx_seq_one_letter_code
_entity_poly.pdbx_strand_id
1 'polypeptide(L)'
;LVYRENRHPYMNGEAVINSPVPKISFNDEFHNLPRQSRKATNTVARQSNEVNRFPHLLPYDHSLVKLQSDGSSQRTYINASYIPGYKKTPAYIAAQS
;
A
#
# COMPACT_ATOMS: atom_id res chain seq x y z
N LEU A 1 6.70 0.02 -9.98
CA LEU A 1 5.85 1.16 -9.58
C LEU A 1 6.57 2.41 -10.05
N VAL A 2 6.05 3.09 -11.07
CA VAL A 2 6.63 4.35 -11.58
C VAL A 2 6.18 5.43 -10.62
N TYR A 3 7.06 5.88 -9.72
CA TYR A 3 6.81 7.05 -8.89
C TYR A 3 6.85 8.27 -9.82
N ARG A 4 5.68 8.79 -10.19
CA ARG A 4 5.58 10.04 -10.96
C ARG A 4 6.02 11.22 -10.08
N GLU A 5 6.74 12.13 -10.72
CA GLU A 5 7.38 13.37 -10.25
C GLU A 5 6.44 14.46 -9.69
N ASN A 6 5.20 14.15 -9.31
CA ASN A 6 4.25 15.16 -8.82
C ASN A 6 4.12 15.11 -7.29
N ARG A 7 5.24 15.20 -6.56
CA ARG A 7 5.17 15.46 -5.12
C ARG A 7 5.13 16.97 -4.92
N HIS A 8 4.08 17.50 -4.28
CA HIS A 8 4.17 18.79 -3.61
C HIS A 8 5.10 18.59 -2.40
N PRO A 9 6.33 19.12 -2.40
CA PRO A 9 7.21 18.94 -1.27
C PRO A 9 6.76 19.91 -0.18
N TYR A 10 5.77 19.53 0.63
CA TYR A 10 5.62 20.11 1.95
C TYR A 10 6.77 19.57 2.81
N MET A 11 7.89 20.28 2.79
CA MET A 11 9.01 20.05 3.71
C MET A 11 8.76 20.91 4.96
N ASN A 12 8.78 20.27 6.13
CA ASN A 12 8.84 20.94 7.44
C ASN A 12 7.71 21.94 7.77
N GLY A 13 6.49 21.71 7.27
CA GLY A 13 5.32 22.50 7.68
C GLY A 13 5.26 23.94 7.14
N GLU A 14 6.25 24.35 6.34
CA GLU A 14 6.25 25.66 5.68
C GLU A 14 5.79 25.52 4.24
N ALA A 15 4.83 26.36 3.82
CA ALA A 15 4.51 26.51 2.42
C ALA A 15 5.75 27.08 1.71
N VAL A 16 6.20 26.45 0.62
CA VAL A 16 7.28 27.00 -0.21
C VAL A 16 6.82 28.35 -0.75
N ILE A 17 7.31 29.42 -0.11
CA ILE A 17 7.01 30.81 -0.46
C ILE A 17 7.62 31.04 -1.86
N ASN A 18 6.79 31.39 -2.85
CA ASN A 18 7.11 31.53 -4.29
C ASN A 18 7.18 30.22 -5.11
N SER A 19 6.51 29.14 -4.69
CA SER A 19 6.38 27.96 -5.56
C SER A 19 5.52 28.27 -6.79
N PRO A 20 5.95 27.92 -8.03
CA PRO A 20 5.11 28.01 -9.23
C PRO A 20 3.95 27.00 -9.22
N VAL A 21 3.88 26.15 -8.20
CA VAL A 21 2.88 25.10 -8.06
C VAL A 21 1.61 25.68 -7.41
N PRO A 22 0.42 25.48 -8.00
CA PRO A 22 -0.84 25.95 -7.43
C PRO A 22 -1.01 25.50 -5.99
N LYS A 23 -1.49 26.42 -5.13
CA LYS A 23 -1.84 26.12 -3.73
C LYS A 23 -3.11 25.27 -3.71
N ILE A 24 -2.94 23.96 -3.71
CA ILE A 24 -4.01 22.96 -3.56
C ILE A 24 -4.21 22.64 -2.07
N SER A 25 -5.44 22.36 -1.65
CA SER A 25 -5.70 21.92 -0.27
C SER A 25 -5.21 20.49 -0.07
N PHE A 26 -4.87 20.12 1.18
CA PHE A 26 -4.54 18.74 1.52
C PHE A 26 -5.65 17.76 1.09
N ASN A 27 -6.91 18.16 1.27
CA ASN A 27 -8.06 17.36 0.87
C ASN A 27 -8.04 17.06 -0.63
N ASP A 28 -7.84 18.08 -1.45
CA ASP A 28 -7.85 17.92 -2.91
C ASP A 28 -6.63 17.14 -3.40
N GLU A 29 -5.45 17.36 -2.80
CA GLU A 29 -4.25 16.56 -3.09
C GLU A 29 -4.46 15.09 -2.76
N PHE A 30 -5.01 14.78 -1.57
CA PHE A 30 -5.27 13.41 -1.15
C PHE A 30 -6.25 12.69 -2.08
N HIS A 31 -7.33 13.37 -2.50
CA HIS A 31 -8.32 12.79 -3.41
C HIS A 31 -7.77 12.52 -4.82
N ASN A 32 -6.73 13.24 -5.23
CA ASN A 32 -6.04 13.04 -6.51
C ASN A 32 -5.03 11.89 -6.50
N LEU A 33 -4.76 11.27 -5.34
CA LEU A 33 -3.86 10.13 -5.26
C LEU A 33 -4.40 8.93 -6.07
N PRO A 34 -3.54 8.23 -6.83
CA PRO A 34 -3.95 7.03 -7.55
C PRO A 34 -4.31 5.93 -6.55
N ARG A 35 -5.59 5.53 -6.51
CA ARG A 35 -6.11 4.54 -5.55
C ARG A 35 -5.54 3.13 -5.73
N GLN A 36 -5.26 2.72 -6.96
CA GLN A 36 -4.73 1.39 -7.27
C GLN A 36 -3.82 1.45 -8.50
N SER A 37 -2.70 0.72 -8.44
CA SER A 37 -1.90 0.47 -9.63
C SER A 37 -2.71 -0.38 -10.62
N ARG A 38 -2.79 0.03 -11.90
CA ARG A 38 -3.48 -0.73 -12.97
C ARG A 38 -2.96 -2.16 -13.14
N LYS A 39 -1.77 -2.48 -12.61
CA LYS A 39 -1.15 -3.81 -12.67
C LYS A 39 -1.30 -4.62 -11.39
N ALA A 40 -1.86 -4.05 -10.31
CA ALA A 40 -1.97 -4.73 -9.04
C ALA A 40 -3.19 -5.66 -9.02
N THR A 41 -2.94 -6.95 -8.75
CA THR A 41 -3.93 -8.01 -8.59
C THR A 41 -4.02 -8.44 -7.12
N ASN A 42 -5.10 -9.11 -6.75
CA ASN A 42 -5.37 -9.66 -5.41
C ASN A 42 -5.96 -11.08 -5.50
N THR A 43 -5.51 -11.86 -6.49
CA THR A 43 -6.08 -13.16 -6.85
C THR A 43 -6.01 -14.15 -5.69
N VAL A 44 -4.88 -14.21 -4.98
CA VAL A 44 -4.68 -15.13 -3.85
C VAL A 44 -5.63 -14.76 -2.71
N ALA A 45 -5.72 -13.48 -2.37
CA ALA A 45 -6.58 -13.00 -1.30
C ALA A 45 -8.07 -13.25 -1.57
N ARG A 46 -8.50 -13.14 -2.83
CA ARG A 46 -9.88 -13.43 -3.25
C ARG A 46 -10.23 -14.92 -3.16
N GLN A 47 -9.25 -15.81 -3.27
CA GLN A 47 -9.43 -17.25 -3.10
C GLN A 47 -9.51 -17.67 -1.61
N SER A 48 -9.00 -16.83 -0.71
CA SER A 48 -9.00 -17.06 0.75
C SER A 48 -9.98 -16.14 1.50
N ASN A 49 -11.18 -15.95 0.93
CA ASN A 49 -12.20 -15.04 1.47
C ASN A 49 -12.63 -15.39 2.90
N GLU A 50 -12.64 -16.67 3.25
CA GLU A 50 -13.09 -17.18 4.54
C GLU A 50 -12.26 -16.69 5.74
N VAL A 51 -11.04 -16.21 5.48
CA VAL A 51 -10.12 -15.71 6.51
C VAL A 51 -9.84 -14.21 6.41
N ASN A 52 -10.55 -13.51 5.54
CA ASN A 52 -10.48 -12.06 5.44
C ASN A 52 -11.59 -11.43 6.30
N ARG A 53 -11.22 -10.49 7.18
CA ARG A 53 -12.21 -9.76 7.99
C ARG A 53 -13.09 -8.83 7.14
N PHE A 54 -12.51 -8.24 6.10
CA PHE A 54 -13.20 -7.31 5.20
C PHE A 54 -12.96 -7.72 3.73
N PRO A 55 -14.01 -7.98 2.94
CA PRO A 55 -13.86 -8.47 1.57
C PRO A 55 -13.31 -7.43 0.58
N HIS A 56 -13.37 -6.15 0.96
CA HIS A 56 -12.89 -5.02 0.13
C HIS A 56 -11.50 -4.52 0.54
N LEU A 57 -10.91 -5.02 1.64
CA LEU A 57 -9.57 -4.66 2.11
C LEU A 57 -8.64 -5.86 1.98
N LEU A 58 -8.22 -6.13 0.74
CA LEU A 58 -7.38 -7.26 0.40
C LEU A 58 -5.93 -6.83 0.09
N PRO A 59 -4.93 -7.64 0.47
CA PRO A 59 -3.54 -7.40 0.11
C PRO A 59 -3.35 -7.61 -1.41
N TYR A 60 -2.36 -6.92 -1.98
CA TYR A 60 -1.99 -7.15 -3.37
C TYR A 60 -1.02 -8.31 -3.51
N ASP A 61 -1.14 -9.07 -4.60
CA ASP A 61 -0.35 -10.28 -4.86
C ASP A 61 1.17 -10.00 -4.88
N HIS A 62 1.58 -8.83 -5.38
CA HIS A 62 2.99 -8.45 -5.51
C HIS A 62 3.68 -8.09 -4.19
N SER A 63 2.90 -7.83 -3.13
CA SER A 63 3.40 -7.50 -1.79
C SER A 63 2.89 -8.46 -0.72
N LEU A 64 2.13 -9.49 -1.09
CA LEU A 64 1.50 -10.43 -0.17
C LEU A 64 2.55 -11.14 0.69
N VAL A 65 2.32 -11.17 2.01
CA VAL A 65 3.08 -12.03 2.92
C VAL A 65 2.56 -13.46 2.81
N LYS A 66 3.44 -14.41 2.50
CA LYS A 66 3.12 -15.83 2.43
C LYS A 66 3.68 -16.53 3.66
N LEU A 67 2.86 -17.33 4.32
CA LEU A 67 3.29 -18.16 5.44
C LEU A 67 4.04 -19.37 4.89
N GLN A 68 5.15 -19.72 5.55
CA GLN A 68 5.79 -21.01 5.35
C GLN A 68 5.07 -22.05 6.22
N SER A 69 4.80 -23.21 5.64
CA SER A 69 4.24 -24.33 6.41
C SER A 69 5.30 -24.82 7.40
N ASP A 70 4.92 -25.00 8.65
CA ASP A 70 5.72 -25.64 9.69
C ASP A 70 5.45 -27.16 9.77
N GLY A 71 4.75 -27.72 8.78
CA GLY A 71 4.29 -29.11 8.75
C GLY A 71 2.98 -29.37 9.48
N SER A 72 2.51 -28.44 10.33
CA SER A 72 1.25 -28.58 11.08
C SER A 72 0.05 -27.98 10.34
N SER A 73 0.27 -26.90 9.58
CA SER A 73 -0.75 -26.20 8.82
C SER A 73 -0.36 -26.10 7.35
N GLN A 74 -1.28 -26.47 6.46
CA GLN A 74 -1.13 -26.26 5.01
C GLN A 74 -1.52 -24.83 4.58
N ARG A 75 -1.99 -23.99 5.52
CA ARG A 75 -2.40 -22.62 5.19
C ARG A 75 -1.17 -21.74 4.96
N THR A 76 -1.03 -21.26 3.74
CA THR A 76 0.07 -20.38 3.30
C THR A 76 -0.34 -18.91 3.22
N TYR A 77 -1.59 -18.58 3.54
CA TYR A 77 -2.18 -17.25 3.39
C TYR A 77 -2.41 -16.56 4.73
N ILE A 78 -2.06 -15.27 4.77
CA ILE A 78 -2.50 -14.30 5.77
C ILE A 78 -2.83 -12.98 5.04
N ASN A 79 -3.86 -12.26 5.48
CA ASN A 79 -4.15 -10.92 4.97
C ASN A 79 -3.11 -9.93 5.53
N ALA A 80 -1.96 -9.87 4.84
CA ALA A 80 -0.86 -8.97 5.17
C ALA A 80 -0.03 -8.61 3.93
N SER A 81 0.62 -7.45 3.96
CA SER A 81 1.49 -6.96 2.89
C SER A 81 2.84 -6.45 3.42
N TYR A 82 3.91 -6.72 2.67
CA TYR A 82 5.20 -6.06 2.85
C TYR A 82 5.12 -4.60 2.45
N ILE A 83 5.52 -3.71 3.35
CA ILE A 83 5.48 -2.27 3.13
C ILE A 83 6.90 -1.70 3.04
N PRO A 84 7.17 -0.92 1.99
CA PRO A 84 8.36 -0.12 1.92
C PRO A 84 8.45 1.03 2.92
N GLY A 85 9.65 1.21 3.44
CA GLY A 85 10.13 2.23 4.36
C GLY A 85 11.22 3.05 3.67
N TYR A 86 11.83 3.95 4.43
CA TYR A 86 12.78 4.92 3.88
C TYR A 86 14.04 4.23 3.31
N LYS A 87 14.40 4.57 2.06
CA LYS A 87 15.54 4.00 1.32
C LYS A 87 15.49 2.47 1.05
N LYS A 88 14.29 1.89 0.98
CA LYS A 88 13.93 0.51 0.53
C LYS A 88 14.05 -0.62 1.56
N THR A 89 13.46 -1.76 1.20
CA THR A 89 12.66 -2.68 2.04
C THR A 89 12.41 -4.04 1.37
N PRO A 90 11.91 -5.06 2.08
CA PRO A 90 10.88 -5.03 3.15
C PRO A 90 11.37 -4.45 4.50
N ALA A 91 10.64 -3.51 5.11
CA ALA A 91 10.91 -3.02 6.48
C ALA A 91 9.73 -3.28 7.43
N TYR A 92 8.50 -3.27 6.90
CA TYR A 92 7.30 -3.44 7.71
C TYR A 92 6.35 -4.46 7.10
N ILE A 93 5.49 -5.01 7.94
CA ILE A 93 4.33 -5.79 7.56
C ILE A 93 3.08 -5.05 8.04
N ALA A 94 2.17 -4.74 7.13
CA ALA A 94 0.82 -4.31 7.48
C ALA A 94 -0.10 -5.52 7.42
N ALA A 95 -0.88 -5.77 8.48
CA ALA A 95 -1.78 -6.91 8.58
C ALA A 95 -3.14 -6.48 9.15
N GLN A 96 -4.20 -7.22 8.81
CA GLN A 96 -5.46 -7.11 9.55
C GLN A 96 -5.26 -7.61 10.99
N SER A 97 -5.91 -6.98 11.97
CA SER A 97 -6.01 -7.52 13.33
C SER A 97 -7.04 -8.62 13.44
#